data_AF-A0A9P9XDA9-F1
#
_entry.id   AF-A0A9P9XDA9-F1
#
_cell.length_a   1.000
_cell.length_b   1.000
_cell.length_c   1.000
_cell.angle_alpha   90.00
_cell.angle_beta   90.00
_cell.angle_gamma   90.00
#
_symmetry.space_group_name_H-M   'P 1'
#
loop_
_entity.id
_entity.type
_entity.pdbx_description
1 polymer ?
#
loop_
_entity_poly.entity_id
_entity_poly.type
_entity_poly.pdbx_seq_one_letter_code
_entity_poly.pdbx_strand_id
1 'polypeptide(L)' 'MWRCEQIRRRYGADVYVQVRFKSRHYEYTSSSEHHFPKSRAELKEVYPVLVGRSPLDYAERKSRSEAQGESGVRSC' A
#
# COMPACT_ATOMS: atom_id res chain seq x y z
N MET A 1 14.67 4.67 3.60
CA MET A 1 13.21 4.54 3.33
C MET A 1 12.55 3.75 4.46
N TRP A 2 12.49 4.34 5.67
CA TRP A 2 12.17 3.62 6.92
C TRP A 2 10.79 2.93 6.93
N ARG A 3 9.78 3.58 6.35
CA ARG A 3 8.41 3.04 6.30
C ARG A 3 8.29 1.73 5.51
N CYS A 4 9.03 1.58 4.42
CA CYS A 4 8.97 0.35 3.62
C CYS A 4 9.59 -0.83 4.38
N GLU A 5 10.69 -0.58 5.10
CA GLU A 5 11.29 -1.60 5.98
C GLU A 5 10.39 -1.98 7.15
N GLN A 6 9.65 -1.03 7.71
CA GLN A 6 8.65 -1.34 8.75
C GLN A 6 7.55 -2.23 8.21
N ILE A 7 7.03 -1.97 6.99
CA ILE A 7 6.02 -2.82 6.35
C ILE A 7 6.57 -4.22 6.12
N ARG A 8 7.77 -4.33 5.52
CA ARG A 8 8.43 -5.61 5.28
C ARG A 8 8.57 -6.42 6.57
N ARG A 9 9.13 -5.82 7.62
CA ARG A 9 9.35 -6.51 8.90
C ARG A 9 8.04 -6.88 9.61
N ARG A 10 7.04 -5.99 9.57
CA ARG A 10 5.77 -6.21 10.29
C ARG A 10 4.90 -7.29 9.66
N TYR A 11 4.90 -7.38 8.33
CA TYR A 11 4.00 -8.25 7.58
C TYR A 11 4.71 -9.38 6.82
N GLY A 12 6.03 -9.47 6.89
CA GLY A 12 6.81 -10.46 6.13
C GLY A 12 6.64 -10.29 4.61
N ALA A 13 6.52 -9.05 4.15
CA ALA A 13 6.12 -8.73 2.77
C ALA A 13 7.26 -8.11 1.96
N ASP A 14 7.36 -8.47 0.68
CA ASP A 14 8.20 -7.74 -0.26
C ASP A 14 7.51 -6.48 -0.77
N VAL A 15 8.24 -5.38 -0.78
CA VAL A 15 7.72 -4.05 -1.07
C VAL A 15 8.37 -3.52 -2.34
N TYR A 16 7.56 -3.31 -3.37
CA TYR A 16 7.91 -2.55 -4.57
C TYR A 16 7.20 -1.19 -4.55
N VAL A 17 7.94 -0.10 -4.70
CA VAL A 17 7.38 1.25 -4.78
C VAL A 17 7.92 1.96 -6.01
N GLN A 18 7.01 2.45 -6.85
CA GLN A 18 7.32 3.37 -7.93
C GLN A 18 6.71 4.74 -7.61
N VAL A 19 7.55 5.78 -7.59
CA VAL A 19 7.13 7.17 -7.34
C VAL A 19 7.50 8.02 -8.54
N ARG A 20 6.55 8.82 -9.02
CA ARG A 20 6.82 9.88 -10.00
C ARG A 20 6.70 11.24 -9.34
N PHE A 21 7.78 12.02 -9.34
CA PHE A 21 7.81 13.37 -8.77
C PHE A 21 8.62 14.32 -9.66
N LYS A 22 8.03 15.47 -10.02
CA LYS A 22 8.65 16.48 -10.91
C LYS A 22 9.32 15.87 -12.15
N SER A 23 8.58 15.06 -12.90
CA SER A 23 9.06 14.35 -14.11
C SER A 23 10.21 13.36 -13.89
N ARG A 24 10.57 13.05 -12.65
CA ARG A 24 11.54 12.01 -12.31
C ARG A 24 10.82 10.76 -11.80
N HIS A 25 11.43 9.62 -12.10
CA HIS A 25 11.00 8.32 -11.63
C HIS A 25 11.95 7.83 -10.55
N TYR A 26 11.38 7.37 -9.45
CA TYR A 26 12.10 6.76 -8.34
C TYR A 26 11.52 5.39 -8.11
N GLU A 27 12.40 4.41 -7.98
CA GLU A 27 12.02 3.03 -7.72
C GLU A 27 12.72 2.54 -6.46
N TYR A 28 12.00 1.75 -5.68
CA TYR A 28 12.53 1.05 -4.54
C TYR A 28 11.96 -0.35 -4.48
N THR A 29 12.85 -1.30 -4.22
CA THR A 29 12.52 -2.67 -3.89
C THR A 29 13.16 -3.02 -2.56
N SER A 30 12.41 -3.68 -1.68
CA SER A 30 12.97 -4.26 -0.46
C SER A 30 13.56 -5.66 -0.68
N SER A 31 13.27 -6.28 -1.83
CA SER A 31 13.75 -7.60 -2.19
C SER A 31 15.02 -7.52 -3.02
N SER A 32 16.01 -8.34 -2.67
CA SER A 32 17.22 -8.59 -3.46
C SER A 32 17.09 -9.79 -4.39
N GLU A 33 15.92 -10.43 -4.44
CA GLU A 33 15.71 -11.60 -5.27
C GLU A 33 15.68 -11.25 -6.76
N HIS A 34 16.34 -12.07 -7.57
CA HIS A 34 16.44 -11.82 -9.01
C HIS A 34 15.10 -11.94 -9.74
N HIS A 35 14.18 -12.75 -9.21
CA HIS A 35 12.85 -12.98 -9.77
C HIS A 35 11.81 -11.97 -9.31
N PHE A 36 12.16 -11.07 -8.38
CA PHE A 36 11.23 -10.05 -7.94
C PHE A 36 11.03 -9.02 -9.06
N PRO A 37 9.78 -8.80 -9.52
CA PRO A 37 9.50 -7.93 -10.66
C PRO A 37 9.96 -6.51 -10.39
N LYS A 38 10.73 -5.97 -11.33
CA LYS A 38 11.35 -4.64 -11.23
C LYS A 38 10.51 -3.56 -11.90
N SER A 39 9.47 -3.96 -12.63
CA SER A 39 8.57 -3.07 -13.33
C SER A 39 7.11 -3.44 -13.05
N ARG A 40 6.21 -2.47 -13.21
CA ARG A 40 4.76 -2.71 -13.13
C ARG A 40 4.27 -3.73 -14.17
N ALA A 41 4.95 -3.85 -15.31
CA ALA A 41 4.61 -4.81 -16.35
C ALA A 41 4.91 -6.24 -15.88
N GLU A 42 6.14 -6.48 -15.40
CA GLU A 42 6.54 -7.77 -14.83
C GLU A 42 5.66 -8.17 -13.64
N LEU A 43 5.29 -7.21 -12.79
CA LEU A 43 4.38 -7.44 -11.66
C LEU A 43 3.03 -8.02 -12.10
N LYS A 44 2.51 -7.59 -13.25
CA LYS A 44 1.24 -8.09 -13.81
C LYS A 44 1.36 -9.45 -14.48
N GLU A 45 2.56 -9.81 -14.95
CA GLU A 45 2.82 -11.10 -15.58
C GLU A 45 3.08 -12.19 -14.54
N VAL A 46 3.84 -11.86 -13.49
CA VAL A 46 4.27 -12.81 -12.46
C VAL A 46 3.19 -13.05 -11.41
N TYR A 47 2.44 -12.01 -11.04
CA TYR A 47 1.47 -12.08 -9.95
C TYR A 47 0.02 -11.95 -10.45
N PRO A 48 -0.94 -12.62 -9.78
CA PRO A 48 -2.36 -12.51 -10.11
C PRO A 48 -2.87 -11.06 -10.00
N VAL A 49 -4.03 -10.80 -10.61
CA VAL A 49 -4.63 -9.46 -10.72
C VAL A 49 -4.56 -8.72 -9.38
N LEU A 50 -3.82 -7.62 -9.37
CA LEU A 50 -3.65 -6.76 -8.20
C LEU A 50 -5.02 -6.33 -7.67
N VAL A 51 -5.24 -6.52 -6.37
CA VAL A 51 -6.27 -5.77 -5.64
C VAL A 51 -5.76 -4.34 -5.50
N GLY A 52 -5.90 -3.57 -6.58
CA GLY A 52 -5.52 -2.17 -6.62
C GLY A 52 -6.40 -1.36 -5.70
N ARG A 53 -5.80 -0.73 -4.69
CA ARG A 53 -6.47 0.29 -3.88
C ARG A 53 -5.95 1.65 -4.30
N SER A 54 -6.85 2.50 -4.78
CA SER A 54 -6.61 3.91 -5.03
C SER A 54 -6.78 4.71 -3.73
N PRO A 55 -6.25 5.95 -3.65
CA PRO A 55 -6.52 6.82 -2.50
C PRO A 55 -8.02 7.00 -2.18
N LEU A 56 -8.89 6.91 -3.19
CA LEU A 56 -10.35 6.99 -3.02
C LEU A 56 -10.90 5.80 -2.20
N ASP A 57 -10.35 4.60 -2.40
CA ASP A 57 -10.72 3.40 -1.60
C ASP A 57 -10.44 3.58 -0.10
N TYR A 58 -9.52 4.46 0.26
CA TYR A 58 -9.19 4.77 1.66
C TYR A 58 -10.02 5.92 2.21
N ALA A 59 -10.44 6.87 1.37
CA ALA A 59 -11.31 7.97 1.77
C ALA A 59 -12.67 7.45 2.27
N GLU A 60 -13.25 6.46 1.58
CA GLU A 60 -14.54 5.86 1.95
C GLU A 60 -14.52 5.06 3.26
N ARG A 61 -13.36 4.54 3.68
CA ARG A 61 -13.24 3.88 4.98
C ARG A 61 -13.27 4.87 6.13
N LYS A 62 -12.74 6.08 5.92
CA LYS A 62 -12.72 7.12 6.95
C LYS A 62 -14.13 7.59 7.31
N SER A 63 -15.01 7.75 6.33
CA SER A 63 -16.42 8.11 6.55
C SER A 63 -17.21 7.02 7.29
N ARG A 64 -16.88 5.74 7.11
CA ARG A 64 -17.51 4.64 7.86
C ARG A 64 -17.01 4.53 9.30
N SER A 65 -15.73 4.83 9.55
CA SER A 65 -15.18 4.83 10.90
C SER A 65 -15.64 6.03 11.73
N GLU A 66 -15.93 7.17 11.11
CA GLU A 66 -16.52 8.33 11.80
C GLU A 66 -18.02 8.13 12.11
N ALA A 67 -18.76 7.41 11.26
CA ALA A 67 -20.18 7.09 11.51
C ALA A 67 -20.43 6.06 12.63
N GLN A 68 -19.40 5.31 13.06
CA GLN A 68 -19.46 4.39 14.21
C GLN A 68 -18.96 5.02 15.52
N GLY A 69 -18.48 6.27 15.51
CA GLY A 69 -17.96 6.97 16.68
C GLY A 69 -19.00 7.77 17.49
N GLU A 70 -20.23 7.93 17.00
CA GLU A 70 -21.26 8.78 17.62
C GLU A 70 -22.58 8.04 17.93
N SER A 71 -22.51 6.77 18.32
CA SER A 71 -23.66 6.09 18.93
C SER A 71 -23.25 5.29 20.17
N GLY A 72 -22.83 6.02 21.21
CA GLY A 72 -22.62 5.53 22.57
C GLY A 72 -23.32 6.47 23.55
N VAL A 73 -24.55 6.13 23.87
CA VAL A 73 -25.56 6.88 24.63
C VAL A 73 -25.09 7.25 26.06
N ARG A 74 -25.53 8.43 26.53
CA ARG A 74 -25.48 8.95 27.91
C ARG A 74 -26.19 8.04 28.94
N SER A 75 -25.78 8.20 30.21
CA SER A 75 -26.49 7.84 31.47
C SER A 75 -26.50 6.34 31.82
N CYS A 76 -26.23 5.90 33.07
CA CYS A 76 -26.19 6.52 34.40
C CYS A 76 -24.92 6.13 35.16
#